data_AF-Q5AY74-F1
#
_entry.id   AF-Q5AY74-F1
#
_cell.length_a   1.000
_cell.length_b   1.000
_cell.length_c   1.000
_cell.angle_alpha   90.00
_cell.angle_beta   90.00
_cell.angle_gamma   90.00
#
_symmetry.space_group_name_H-M   'P 1'
#
loop_
_entity.id
_entity.type
_entity.pdbx_description
1 polymer ?
#
loop_
_entity_poly.entity_id
_entity_poly.type
_entity_poly.pdbx_seq_one_letter_code
_entity_poly.pdbx_strand_id
1 'polypeptide(L)'
;MWRLFSYFPSTGKEQAPRSLPASWYRSEAMYQLERRAILSKRWMLLTHCNRFNKAGDYLFFIIADFSFFLVRVRDGRVNGFHNICRHRAYPVVRAREGTAPILTCRYYGWSYGLRGNLAKAPRFETLPNFDKSANCFQSTCTSTRSALSGRTSKLGNPISNGETSLALSTKKIACAN
;
A
#
# COMPACT_ATOMS: atom_id res chain seq x y z
N MET A 1 -63.83 -8.84 -11.02
CA MET A 1 -62.64 -8.97 -10.16
C MET A 1 -61.45 -8.42 -10.93
N TRP A 2 -61.17 -7.12 -10.77
CA TRP A 2 -60.10 -6.41 -11.46
C TRP A 2 -58.85 -6.30 -10.56
N ARG A 3 -57.68 -6.19 -11.21
CA ARG A 3 -56.35 -5.84 -10.71
C ARG A 3 -55.48 -6.99 -10.21
N LEU A 4 -54.38 -7.24 -10.91
CA LEU A 4 -53.00 -7.15 -10.38
C LEU A 4 -52.02 -7.75 -11.39
N PHE A 5 -51.73 -7.06 -12.48
CA PHE A 5 -50.42 -7.10 -13.15
C PHE A 5 -50.36 -5.88 -14.06
N SER A 6 -50.23 -4.71 -13.44
CA SER A 6 -49.82 -3.50 -14.14
C SER A 6 -48.39 -3.73 -14.60
N TYR A 7 -48.21 -4.09 -15.86
CA TYR A 7 -46.93 -3.90 -16.54
C TYR A 7 -46.68 -2.40 -16.54
N PHE A 8 -45.80 -1.94 -15.67
CA PHE A 8 -45.23 -0.61 -15.76
C PHE A 8 -44.15 -0.70 -16.84
N PRO A 9 -44.36 -0.18 -18.07
CA PRO A 9 -43.23 0.03 -18.96
C PRO A 9 -42.28 0.99 -18.25
N SER A 10 -41.02 0.59 -18.07
CA SER A 10 -39.98 1.51 -17.65
C SER A 10 -39.79 2.54 -18.77
N THR A 11 -40.56 3.62 -18.75
CA THR A 11 -40.45 4.77 -19.68
C THR A 11 -39.23 5.63 -19.34
N GLY A 12 -38.13 5.01 -18.94
CA GLY A 12 -36.82 5.65 -18.84
C GLY A 12 -35.96 5.07 -19.94
N LYS A 13 -35.57 5.88 -20.94
CA LYS A 13 -34.40 5.57 -21.74
C LYS A 13 -33.25 5.38 -20.76
N GLU A 14 -32.82 4.13 -20.55
CA GLU A 14 -31.63 3.83 -19.79
C GLU A 14 -30.47 4.52 -20.52
N GLN A 15 -30.07 5.68 -20.01
CA GLN A 15 -28.98 6.44 -20.61
C GLN A 15 -27.72 5.61 -20.39
N ALA A 16 -27.04 5.26 -21.49
CA ALA A 16 -25.75 4.58 -21.41
C ALA A 16 -24.86 5.30 -20.38
N PRO A 17 -24.16 4.57 -19.50
CA PRO A 17 -23.39 5.18 -18.42
C PRO A 17 -22.42 6.20 -19.01
N ARG A 18 -22.63 7.47 -18.67
CA ARG A 18 -21.76 8.56 -19.12
C ARG A 18 -20.44 8.47 -18.36
N SER A 19 -19.35 8.70 -19.08
CA SER A 19 -18.04 8.87 -18.44
C SER A 19 -18.05 10.09 -17.52
N LEU A 20 -17.05 10.17 -16.63
CA LEU A 20 -16.81 11.38 -15.86
C LEU A 20 -16.54 12.57 -16.80
N PRO A 21 -16.79 13.82 -16.35
CA PRO A 21 -16.48 15.00 -17.13
C PRO A 21 -15.01 15.03 -17.57
N ALA A 22 -14.75 15.38 -18.84
CA ALA A 22 -13.41 15.37 -19.41
C ALA A 22 -12.41 16.28 -18.66
N SER A 23 -12.91 17.32 -17.97
CA SER A 23 -12.09 18.24 -17.17
C SER A 23 -11.45 17.56 -15.95
N TRP A 24 -12.08 16.53 -15.38
CA TRP A 24 -11.60 15.86 -14.17
C TRP A 24 -10.27 15.14 -14.41
N TYR A 25 -10.07 14.57 -15.59
CA TYR A 25 -8.84 13.88 -15.97
C TYR A 25 -7.61 14.80 -16.14
N ARG A 26 -7.83 16.13 -16.23
CA ARG A 26 -6.76 17.12 -16.46
C ARG A 26 -6.65 18.15 -15.34
N SER A 27 -7.56 18.11 -14.35
CA SER A 27 -7.60 19.10 -13.28
C SER A 27 -6.66 18.70 -12.15
N GLU A 28 -5.69 19.57 -11.86
CA GLU A 28 -4.77 19.39 -10.73
C GLU A 28 -5.54 19.36 -9.39
N ALA A 29 -6.56 20.21 -9.24
CA ALA A 29 -7.38 20.24 -8.04
C ALA A 29 -8.11 18.89 -7.82
N MET A 30 -8.60 18.27 -8.92
CA MET A 30 -9.23 16.96 -8.86
C MET A 30 -8.22 15.87 -8.47
N TYR A 31 -7.03 15.89 -9.08
CA TYR A 31 -5.96 14.96 -8.70
C TYR A 31 -5.60 15.07 -7.21
N GLN A 32 -5.42 16.27 -6.67
CA GLN A 32 -5.13 16.47 -5.24
C GLN A 32 -6.26 16.02 -4.31
N LEU A 33 -7.51 16.08 -4.77
CA LEU A 33 -8.66 15.53 -4.07
C LEU A 33 -8.63 14.00 -4.09
N GLU A 34 -8.45 13.38 -5.26
CA GLU A 34 -8.35 11.93 -5.43
C GLU A 34 -7.18 11.34 -4.62
N ARG A 35 -6.03 12.01 -4.61
CA ARG A 35 -4.87 11.63 -3.79
C ARG A 35 -5.22 11.50 -2.31
N ARG A 36 -5.90 12.50 -1.76
CA ARG A 36 -6.27 12.56 -0.34
C ARG A 36 -7.45 11.65 -0.01
N ALA A 37 -8.44 11.57 -0.89
CA ALA A 37 -9.68 10.84 -0.64
C ALA A 37 -9.58 9.35 -0.96
N ILE A 38 -8.88 9.00 -2.05
CA ILE A 38 -8.84 7.64 -2.61
C ILE A 38 -7.45 7.04 -2.42
N LEU A 39 -6.41 7.60 -3.04
CA LEU A 39 -5.10 6.94 -3.14
C LEU A 39 -4.40 6.78 -1.78
N SER A 40 -4.58 7.72 -0.86
CA SER A 40 -4.01 7.61 0.50
C SER A 40 -4.77 6.67 1.45
N LYS A 41 -5.99 6.26 1.09
CA LYS A 41 -6.89 5.48 1.97
C LYS A 41 -7.17 4.09 1.42
N ARG A 42 -7.08 3.91 0.11
CA ARG A 42 -7.37 2.65 -0.58
C ARG A 42 -6.11 1.80 -0.72
N TRP A 43 -6.36 0.51 -0.91
CA TRP A 43 -5.33 -0.47 -1.17
C TRP A 43 -4.85 -0.37 -2.60
N MET A 44 -3.54 -0.50 -2.79
CA MET A 44 -2.92 -0.52 -4.10
C MET A 44 -2.07 -1.79 -4.24
N LEU A 45 -2.28 -2.49 -5.35
CA LEU A 45 -1.40 -3.56 -5.78
C LEU A 45 -0.12 -2.93 -6.31
N LEU A 46 1.02 -3.32 -5.74
CA LEU A 46 2.30 -2.75 -6.14
C LEU A 46 3.16 -3.69 -6.98
N THR A 47 3.29 -4.92 -6.53
CA THR A 47 4.28 -5.84 -7.06
C THR A 47 3.97 -7.29 -6.69
N HIS A 48 4.76 -8.19 -7.26
CA HIS A 48 4.67 -9.63 -7.04
C HIS A 48 5.74 -10.09 -6.03
N CYS A 49 5.42 -11.06 -5.19
CA CYS A 49 6.31 -11.55 -4.14
C CYS A 49 7.61 -12.16 -4.71
N ASN A 50 7.51 -12.77 -5.89
CA ASN A 50 8.64 -13.37 -6.61
C ASN A 50 9.75 -12.38 -7.01
N ARG A 51 9.51 -11.06 -6.88
CA ARG A 51 10.60 -10.08 -7.05
C ARG A 51 11.56 -10.02 -5.86
N PHE A 52 11.18 -10.59 -4.72
CA PHE A 52 12.03 -10.65 -3.53
C PHE A 52 12.58 -12.07 -3.38
N ASN A 53 13.84 -12.28 -3.71
CA ASN A 53 14.44 -13.62 -3.70
C ASN A 53 15.03 -13.98 -2.33
N LYS A 54 15.69 -13.01 -1.69
CA LYS A 54 16.38 -13.20 -0.40
C LYS A 54 16.03 -12.10 0.59
N ALA A 55 16.37 -12.36 1.86
CA ALA A 55 16.20 -11.36 2.92
C ALA A 55 17.10 -10.14 2.65
N GLY A 56 16.54 -8.95 2.87
CA GLY A 56 17.20 -7.68 2.58
C GLY A 56 16.94 -7.16 1.17
N ASP A 57 16.33 -7.95 0.28
CA ASP A 57 15.86 -7.45 -1.01
C ASP A 57 14.78 -6.38 -0.78
N TYR A 58 14.92 -5.26 -1.46
CA TYR A 58 14.00 -4.14 -1.38
C TYR A 58 13.60 -3.62 -2.75
N LEU A 59 12.42 -3.02 -2.81
CA LEU A 59 11.89 -2.32 -3.98
C LEU A 59 11.39 -0.94 -3.57
N PHE A 60 11.76 0.08 -4.33
CA PHE A 60 11.40 1.47 -4.09
C PHE A 60 10.35 1.96 -5.11
N PHE A 61 9.34 2.66 -4.61
CA PHE A 61 8.23 3.18 -5.40
C PHE A 61 7.89 4.63 -5.03
N ILE A 62 7.38 5.35 -6.02
CA ILE A 62 6.70 6.63 -5.84
C ILE A 62 5.33 6.47 -6.48
N ILE A 63 4.27 6.57 -5.68
CA ILE A 63 2.89 6.51 -6.19
C ILE A 63 2.13 7.71 -5.68
N ALA A 64 1.61 8.51 -6.61
CA ALA A 64 0.88 9.73 -6.27
C ALA A 64 1.67 10.64 -5.30
N ASP A 65 2.96 10.82 -5.61
CA ASP A 65 4.05 11.42 -4.81
C ASP A 65 4.26 10.89 -3.40
N PHE A 66 3.65 9.75 -3.04
CA PHE A 66 4.01 9.03 -1.83
C PHE A 66 5.24 8.17 -2.09
N SER A 67 6.34 8.50 -1.43
CA SER A 67 7.61 7.79 -1.49
C SER A 67 7.67 6.70 -0.42
N PHE A 68 7.79 5.44 -0.84
CA PHE A 68 7.86 4.30 0.06
C PHE A 68 8.67 3.16 -0.55
N PHE A 69 9.12 2.24 0.28
CA PHE A 69 9.82 1.04 -0.17
C PHE A 69 9.27 -0.20 0.54
N LEU A 70 9.42 -1.33 -0.13
CA LEU A 70 9.15 -2.65 0.39
C LEU A 70 10.47 -3.36 0.66
N VAL A 71 10.55 -4.18 1.70
CA VAL A 71 11.73 -4.98 2.03
C VAL A 71 11.36 -6.35 2.57
N ARG A 72 12.04 -7.40 2.11
CA ARG A 72 11.86 -8.78 2.61
C ARG A 72 12.69 -9.00 3.86
N VAL A 73 12.04 -9.42 4.95
CA VAL A 73 12.72 -9.81 6.19
C VAL A 73 13.17 -11.27 6.14
N ARG A 74 14.00 -11.68 7.10
CA ARG A 74 14.52 -13.06 7.22
C ARG A 74 13.42 -14.11 7.38
N ASP A 75 12.30 -13.74 8.01
CA ASP A 75 11.13 -14.63 8.18
C ASP A 75 10.31 -14.80 6.89
N GLY A 76 10.80 -14.31 5.76
CA GLY A 76 10.14 -14.40 4.45
C GLY A 76 9.05 -13.35 4.21
N ARG A 77 8.57 -12.65 5.26
CA ARG A 77 7.56 -11.58 5.16
C ARG A 77 8.11 -10.35 4.44
N VAL A 78 7.22 -9.56 3.83
CA VAL A 78 7.56 -8.27 3.21
C VAL A 78 6.94 -7.14 4.03
N ASN A 79 7.79 -6.20 4.46
CA ASN A 79 7.37 -5.00 5.17
C ASN A 79 7.43 -3.78 4.26
N GLY A 80 6.55 -2.81 4.49
CA GLY A 80 6.53 -1.54 3.79
C GLY A 80 6.82 -0.38 4.73
N PHE A 81 7.57 0.60 4.26
CA PHE A 81 7.88 1.82 5.01
C PHE A 81 7.85 3.04 4.10
N HIS A 82 7.48 4.20 4.66
CA HIS A 82 7.78 5.47 3.99
C HIS A 82 9.28 5.66 3.87
N ASN A 83 9.75 6.12 2.71
CA ASN A 83 11.17 6.29 2.42
C ASN A 83 11.69 7.62 2.98
N ILE A 84 11.53 7.81 4.30
CA ILE A 84 11.80 9.06 5.00
C ILE A 84 12.52 8.72 6.30
N CYS A 85 13.76 9.17 6.44
CA CYS A 85 14.51 9.05 7.69
C CYS A 85 13.87 9.89 8.79
N ARG A 86 13.69 9.32 9.99
CA ARG A 86 13.10 10.01 11.14
C ARG A 86 13.94 11.15 11.70
N HIS A 87 15.23 11.21 11.37
CA HIS A 87 16.10 12.29 11.83
C HIS A 87 15.80 13.63 11.12
N ARG A 88 15.95 13.68 9.78
CA ARG A 88 15.77 14.90 8.97
C ARG A 88 15.17 14.62 7.59
N ALA A 89 14.23 13.69 7.52
CA ALA A 89 13.45 13.36 6.33
C ALA A 89 14.25 12.94 5.07
N TYR A 90 15.52 12.61 5.20
CA TYR A 90 16.35 12.17 4.07
C TYR A 90 15.91 10.79 3.55
N PRO A 91 15.87 10.56 2.21
CA PRO A 91 15.52 9.26 1.65
C PRO A 91 16.57 8.20 2.00
N VAL A 92 16.14 7.08 2.58
CA VAL A 92 17.05 6.02 3.03
C VAL A 92 17.43 5.11 1.87
N VAL A 93 16.46 4.77 1.04
CA VAL A 93 16.66 3.99 -0.19
C VAL A 93 16.63 4.94 -1.39
N ARG A 94 17.55 4.78 -2.33
CA ARG A 94 17.64 5.64 -3.53
C ARG A 94 17.58 4.84 -4.83
N ALA A 95 18.12 3.62 -4.83
CA ALA A 95 17.99 2.72 -5.97
C ALA A 95 16.56 2.18 -6.05
N ARG A 96 16.09 1.93 -7.27
CA ARG A 96 14.75 1.36 -7.50
C ARG A 96 14.59 -0.04 -6.92
N GLU A 97 15.67 -0.80 -6.90
CA GLU A 97 15.75 -2.14 -6.34
C GLU A 97 17.17 -2.41 -5.84
N GLY A 98 17.31 -3.40 -4.97
CA GLY A 98 18.60 -3.86 -4.50
C GLY A 98 18.47 -4.75 -3.27
N THR A 99 19.62 -5.08 -2.68
CA THR A 99 19.69 -5.85 -1.43
C THR A 99 20.48 -5.04 -0.41
N ALA A 100 19.95 -4.92 0.81
CA ALA A 100 20.68 -4.34 1.92
C ALA A 100 20.42 -5.14 3.20
N PRO A 101 21.46 -5.58 3.94
CA PRO A 101 21.27 -6.26 5.22
C PRO A 101 20.83 -5.29 6.34
N ILE A 102 21.15 -4.01 6.19
CA ILE A 102 20.76 -2.91 7.07
C ILE A 102 20.45 -1.67 6.24
N LEU A 103 19.45 -0.90 6.64
CA LEU A 103 19.00 0.30 5.93
C LEU A 103 19.64 1.53 6.57
N THR A 104 20.67 2.09 5.93
CA THR A 104 21.44 3.21 6.49
C THR A 104 21.15 4.51 5.75
N CYS A 105 20.74 5.53 6.50
CA CYS A 105 20.59 6.88 6.01
C CYS A 105 21.97 7.49 5.71
N ARG A 106 22.22 7.86 4.45
CA ARG A 106 23.50 8.45 4.03
C ARG A 106 23.76 9.86 4.55
N TYR A 107 22.78 10.51 5.16
CA TYR A 107 22.95 11.87 5.65
C TYR A 107 23.75 11.92 6.97
N TYR A 108 23.25 11.26 8.01
CA TYR A 108 23.87 11.24 9.34
C TYR A 108 24.10 9.83 9.90
N GLY A 109 24.01 8.79 9.06
CA GLY A 109 24.36 7.42 9.44
C GLY A 109 23.36 6.70 10.35
N TRP A 110 22.15 7.24 10.53
CA TRP A 110 21.08 6.51 11.22
C TRP A 110 20.78 5.21 10.48
N SER A 111 20.84 4.10 11.20
CA SER A 111 20.73 2.76 10.63
C SER A 111 19.51 2.05 11.20
N TYR A 112 18.71 1.47 10.33
CA TYR A 112 17.46 0.80 10.65
C TYR A 112 17.56 -0.68 10.26
N GLY A 113 16.96 -1.56 11.06
CA GLY A 113 16.79 -2.96 10.72
C GLY A 113 15.74 -3.16 9.62
N LEU A 114 15.67 -4.37 9.07
CA LEU A 114 14.68 -4.73 8.03
C LEU A 114 13.22 -4.73 8.55
N ARG A 115 13.03 -4.79 9.87
CA ARG A 115 11.73 -4.61 10.54
C ARG A 115 11.39 -3.13 10.80
N GLY A 116 12.27 -2.22 10.42
CA GLY A 116 12.11 -0.77 10.58
C GLY A 116 12.48 -0.22 11.96
N ASN A 117 12.98 -1.08 12.85
CA ASN A 117 13.51 -0.67 14.15
C ASN A 117 14.80 0.15 13.99
N LEU A 118 14.95 1.22 14.77
CA LEU A 118 16.19 2.00 14.78
C LEU A 118 17.30 1.21 15.49
N ALA A 119 18.32 0.79 14.74
CA ALA A 119 19.44 0.02 15.27
C ALA A 119 20.52 0.94 15.84
N LYS A 120 20.96 1.93 15.06
CA LYS A 120 22.05 2.84 15.42
C LYS A 120 21.70 4.27 15.10
N ALA A 121 21.97 5.16 16.05
CA ALA A 121 21.81 6.60 15.91
C ALA A 121 23.09 7.30 16.40
N PRO A 122 24.07 7.52 15.51
CA PRO A 122 25.34 8.14 15.90
C PRO A 122 25.12 9.46 16.64
N ARG A 123 25.84 9.68 17.75
CA ARG A 123 25.76 10.86 18.64
C ARG A 123 24.47 11.02 19.45
N PHE A 124 23.44 10.21 19.20
CA PHE A 124 22.19 10.23 19.99
C PHE A 124 22.19 9.19 21.11
N GLU A 125 23.05 8.17 21.02
CA GLU A 125 23.12 7.09 22.02
C GLU A 125 23.61 7.55 23.39
N THR A 126 24.35 8.64 23.45
CA THR A 126 24.87 9.24 24.70
C THR A 126 23.94 10.31 25.27
N LEU A 127 22.86 10.68 24.58
CA LEU A 127 21.95 11.72 25.05
C LEU A 127 21.01 11.17 26.13
N PRO A 128 20.86 11.87 27.26
CA PRO A 128 19.84 11.51 28.24
C PRO A 128 18.45 11.66 27.59
N ASN A 129 17.57 10.67 27.81
CA ASN A 129 16.19 10.61 27.32
C ASN A 129 16.00 10.36 25.81
N PHE A 130 17.01 9.89 25.08
CA PHE A 130 16.80 9.46 23.70
C PHE A 130 16.19 8.06 23.63
N ASP A 131 14.92 7.97 23.26
CA ASP A 131 14.26 6.68 22.99
C ASP A 131 14.41 6.26 21.52
N LYS A 132 15.06 5.10 21.30
CA LYS A 132 15.18 4.49 19.97
C LYS A 132 13.84 3.98 19.45
N SER A 133 12.96 3.51 20.33
CA SER A 133 11.68 2.88 19.95
C SER A 133 10.73 3.90 19.31
N ALA A 134 10.66 5.12 19.85
CA ALA A 134 9.90 6.25 19.29
C ALA A 134 10.38 6.71 17.89
N ASN A 135 11.61 6.34 17.51
CA ASN A 135 12.28 6.79 16.29
C ASN A 135 12.42 5.71 15.21
N CYS A 136 11.62 4.65 15.29
CA CYS A 136 11.51 3.63 14.24
C CYS A 136 10.85 4.18 12.95
N PHE A 137 11.03 3.49 11.83
CA PHE A 137 10.39 3.88 10.57
C PHE A 137 8.87 3.94 10.69
N GLN A 138 8.29 4.89 9.95
CA GLN A 138 6.84 4.93 9.76
C GLN A 138 6.44 3.72 8.90
N SER A 139 5.89 2.69 9.54
CA SER A 139 5.38 1.51 8.84
C SER A 139 4.17 1.88 8.01
N THR A 140 4.19 1.47 6.74
CA THR A 140 2.96 1.29 5.97
C THR A 140 2.49 -0.12 6.22
N CYS A 141 1.19 -0.30 6.40
CA CYS A 141 0.69 -1.64 6.63
C CYS A 141 0.85 -2.42 5.30
N THR A 142 1.37 -3.65 5.36
CA THR A 142 1.61 -4.46 4.15
C THR A 142 0.87 -5.78 4.27
N SER A 143 0.26 -6.26 3.18
CA SER A 143 -0.24 -7.65 3.13
C SER A 143 0.21 -8.33 1.85
N THR A 144 0.68 -9.56 1.98
CA THR A 144 0.88 -10.45 0.84
C THR A 144 -0.37 -11.30 0.62
N ARG A 145 -0.88 -11.39 -0.61
CA ARG A 145 -2.11 -12.16 -0.94
C ARG A 145 -1.91 -13.02 -2.17
N SER A 146 -2.32 -14.28 -2.11
CA SER A 146 -2.27 -15.18 -3.28
C SER A 146 -3.21 -14.73 -4.37
N ALA A 147 -2.72 -14.66 -5.61
CA ALA A 147 -3.54 -14.35 -6.76
C ALA A 147 -4.68 -15.39 -6.89
N LEU A 148 -5.92 -14.92 -6.93
CA LEU A 148 -7.09 -15.76 -7.19
C LEU A 148 -7.07 -16.21 -8.66
N SER A 149 -7.15 -17.52 -8.90
CA SER A 149 -7.65 -18.06 -10.16
C SER A 149 -9.09 -17.60 -10.33
N GLY A 150 -9.33 -16.65 -11.23
CA GLY A 150 -10.64 -16.05 -11.43
C GLY A 150 -11.63 -17.03 -12.05
N ARG A 151 -12.73 -17.31 -11.34
CA ARG A 151 -13.97 -17.82 -11.96
C ARG A 151 -15.12 -16.96 -11.46
N THR A 152 -15.69 -16.14 -12.34
CA THR A 152 -16.84 -15.28 -12.05
C THR A 152 -18.13 -16.07 -12.26
N SER A 153 -18.82 -16.48 -11.19
CA SER A 153 -20.22 -16.87 -11.29
C SER A 153 -21.10 -15.66 -10.99
N LYS A 154 -21.89 -15.25 -11.98
CA LYS A 154 -22.98 -14.30 -11.79
C LYS A 154 -23.94 -14.83 -10.72
N LEU A 155 -24.54 -13.89 -9.99
CA LEU A 155 -25.60 -14.04 -8.97
C LEU A 155 -25.09 -14.23 -7.54
N GLY A 156 -25.35 -13.19 -6.74
CA GLY A 156 -25.02 -13.13 -5.33
C GLY A 156 -25.81 -14.14 -4.52
N ASN A 157 -25.07 -15.05 -3.88
CA ASN A 157 -25.30 -15.55 -2.53
C ASN A 157 -23.97 -16.13 -2.00
N PRO A 158 -23.68 -16.02 -0.69
CA PRO A 158 -22.45 -16.56 -0.12
C PRO A 158 -22.51 -18.10 -0.06
N ILE A 159 -21.52 -18.77 -0.64
CA ILE A 159 -21.35 -20.22 -0.56
C ILE A 159 -20.52 -20.53 0.70
N SER A 160 -21.04 -21.46 1.51
CA SER A 160 -20.45 -21.96 2.75
C SER A 160 -19.12 -22.70 2.53
N ASN A 161 -18.15 -22.38 3.39
CA ASN A 161 -16.95 -23.15 3.76
C ASN A 161 -16.02 -23.61 2.63
N GLY A 162 -15.16 -22.69 2.22
CA GLY A 162 -13.85 -22.94 1.61
C GLY A 162 -13.04 -21.66 1.71
N GLU A 163 -12.05 -21.62 2.61
CA GLU A 163 -11.15 -20.51 2.98
C GLU A 163 -11.49 -19.15 2.35
N THR A 164 -12.53 -18.54 2.92
CA THR A 164 -13.00 -17.22 2.56
C THR A 164 -12.39 -16.23 3.55
N SER A 165 -11.46 -15.36 3.11
CA SER A 165 -11.25 -14.10 3.82
C SER A 165 -10.72 -12.99 2.90
N LEU A 166 -11.67 -12.26 2.32
CA LEU A 166 -11.46 -10.85 1.99
C LEU A 166 -11.08 -10.12 3.28
N ALA A 167 -9.94 -9.44 3.29
CA ALA A 167 -9.48 -8.68 4.46
C ALA A 167 -9.04 -7.27 4.08
N LEU A 168 -10.00 -6.46 3.63
CA LEU A 168 -9.85 -5.00 3.58
C LEU A 168 -9.60 -4.47 5.00
N SER A 169 -8.48 -3.79 5.28
CA SER A 169 -8.38 -2.93 6.49
C SER A 169 -7.20 -1.95 6.43
N THR A 170 -7.52 -0.66 6.35
CA THR A 170 -6.80 0.60 6.66
C THR A 170 -5.26 0.74 6.52
N LYS A 171 -4.89 1.70 5.64
CA LYS A 171 -3.55 2.26 5.29
C LYS A 171 -2.54 1.24 4.78
N LYS A 172 -2.80 0.62 3.62
CA LYS A 172 -2.05 -0.56 3.22
C LYS A 172 -1.56 -0.63 1.76
N ILE A 173 -0.31 -1.07 1.65
CA ILE A 173 0.37 -1.55 0.45
C ILE A 173 0.13 -3.07 0.32
N ALA A 174 -0.24 -3.58 -0.86
CA ALA A 174 -0.37 -5.02 -1.09
C ALA A 174 0.70 -5.54 -2.06
N CYS A 175 1.26 -6.71 -1.74
CA CYS A 175 2.11 -7.51 -2.63
C CYS A 175 1.30 -8.76 -3.03
N ALA A 176 1.20 -9.08 -4.32
CA ALA A 176 0.53 -10.32 -4.76
C ALA A 176 1.49 -11.51 -4.60
N ASN A 177 1.01 -12.69 -4.17
CA ASN A 177 1.76 -13.95 -4.27
C ASN A 177 1.66 -14.54 -5.66
#